data_AF-A0A8T7HJC9-F1
#
_entry.id   AF-A0A8T7HJC9-F1
#
_cell.length_a   1.000
_cell.length_b   1.000
_cell.length_c   1.000
_cell.angle_alpha   90.00
_cell.angle_beta   90.00
_cell.angle_gamma   90.00
#
_symmetry.space_group_name_H-M   'P 1'
#
loop_
_entity.id
_entity.type
_entity.pdbx_description
1 polymer ?
#
loop_
_entity_poly.entity_id
_entity_poly.type
_entity_poly.pdbx_seq_one_letter_code
_entity_poly.pdbx_strand_id
1 'polypeptide(L)'
;MRAQIWISVIIYTLVALLAIVIMLSTGLPIMTEMKDRAVYTKTKDVMTELDRHIVDLSGQGDGAQSEVSFEVREGAVKFEGDKMVWEIETKSRMVSPRSSSRFGNLIIASNANVRTYETASSYIMETTIHDDNFSVEIAKLGTHESWVPMATSALVTKVSYNGAPMPSSGSFNFSINGLSASSVGNGYTELQPSSDSSNLGRAKVVAHMNTTFAYYDLEFILESYSDFVIVRMKNFEPK
;
A
#
# COMPACT_ATOMS: atom_id res chain seq x y z
N MET A 1 -40.02 -34.78 -44.36
CA MET A 1 -39.69 -35.50 -43.10
C MET A 1 -38.20 -35.57 -42.81
N ARG A 2 -37.32 -36.07 -43.70
CA ARG A 2 -35.87 -36.18 -43.39
C ARG A 2 -35.18 -34.85 -43.06
N ALA A 3 -35.51 -33.76 -43.76
CA ALA A 3 -34.91 -32.43 -43.52
C ALA A 3 -35.24 -31.83 -42.14
N GLN A 4 -36.46 -32.05 -41.62
CA GLN A 4 -36.87 -31.55 -40.30
C GLN A 4 -36.10 -32.24 -39.16
N ILE A 5 -35.80 -33.55 -39.31
CA ILE A 5 -35.01 -34.30 -38.34
C ILE A 5 -33.58 -33.73 -38.27
N TRP A 6 -32.97 -33.46 -39.42
CA TRP A 6 -31.63 -32.87 -39.48
C TRP A 6 -31.56 -31.47 -38.87
N ILE A 7 -32.56 -30.61 -39.12
CA ILE A 7 -32.63 -29.28 -38.50
C ILE A 7 -32.74 -29.38 -36.97
N SER A 8 -33.55 -30.30 -36.46
CA SER A 8 -33.68 -30.51 -35.02
C SER A 8 -32.38 -30.96 -34.37
N VAL A 9 -31.65 -31.89 -35.01
CA VAL A 9 -30.35 -32.37 -34.52
C VAL A 9 -29.32 -31.24 -34.49
N ILE A 10 -29.27 -30.40 -35.53
CA ILE A 10 -28.38 -29.24 -35.57
C ILE A 10 -28.70 -28.25 -34.43
N ILE A 11 -29.99 -27.93 -34.23
CA ILE A 11 -30.40 -27.01 -33.16
C ILE A 11 -30.05 -27.57 -31.78
N TYR A 12 -30.34 -28.84 -31.50
CA TYR A 12 -29.99 -29.45 -30.22
C TYR A 12 -28.47 -29.48 -29.98
N THR A 13 -27.70 -29.73 -31.03
CA THR A 13 -26.24 -29.73 -30.94
C THR A 13 -25.72 -28.31 -30.67
N LEU A 14 -26.28 -27.30 -31.32
CA LEU A 14 -25.94 -25.89 -31.10
C LEU A 14 -26.28 -25.46 -29.67
N VAL A 15 -27.44 -25.84 -29.16
CA VAL A 15 -27.85 -25.54 -27.78
C VAL A 15 -26.93 -26.24 -26.77
N ALA A 16 -26.56 -27.50 -27.00
CA ALA A 16 -25.62 -28.22 -26.13
C ALA A 16 -24.22 -27.57 -26.13
N LEU A 17 -23.73 -27.15 -27.31
CA LEU A 17 -22.46 -26.42 -27.42
C LEU A 17 -22.51 -25.08 -26.69
N LEU A 18 -23.61 -24.32 -26.83
CA LEU A 18 -23.79 -23.07 -26.11
C LEU A 18 -23.80 -23.28 -24.60
N ALA A 19 -24.45 -24.33 -24.10
CA ALA A 19 -24.45 -24.66 -22.67
C ALA A 19 -23.03 -24.96 -22.15
N ILE A 20 -22.22 -25.71 -22.90
CA ILE A 20 -20.82 -25.99 -22.55
C ILE A 20 -20.00 -24.70 -22.55
N VAL A 21 -20.16 -23.83 -23.55
CA VAL A 21 -19.44 -22.55 -23.63
C VAL A 21 -19.77 -21.65 -22.45
N ILE A 22 -21.05 -21.54 -22.07
CA ILE A 22 -21.47 -20.78 -20.89
C ILE A 22 -20.83 -21.36 -19.64
N MET A 23 -20.91 -22.68 -19.44
CA MET A 23 -20.35 -23.37 -18.28
C MET A 23 -18.83 -23.17 -18.17
N LEU A 24 -18.10 -23.22 -19.29
CA LEU A 24 -16.66 -22.99 -19.30
C LEU A 24 -16.32 -21.53 -19.01
N SER A 25 -17.08 -20.60 -19.61
CA SER A 25 -16.90 -19.16 -19.43
C SER A 25 -17.18 -18.71 -18.00
N THR A 26 -18.11 -19.34 -17.28
CA THR A 26 -18.43 -18.99 -15.88
C THR A 26 -17.69 -19.86 -14.87
N GLY A 27 -17.46 -21.13 -15.20
CA GLY A 27 -16.87 -22.12 -14.30
C GLY A 27 -15.37 -21.96 -14.12
N LEU A 28 -14.63 -21.67 -15.20
CA LEU A 28 -13.17 -21.50 -15.10
C LEU A 28 -12.77 -20.33 -14.18
N PRO A 29 -13.32 -19.10 -14.30
CA PRO A 29 -12.95 -18.00 -13.41
C PRO A 29 -13.21 -18.29 -11.94
N ILE A 30 -14.34 -18.91 -11.61
CA ILE A 30 -14.70 -19.28 -10.23
C ILE A 30 -13.71 -20.30 -9.68
N MET A 31 -13.39 -21.33 -10.47
CA MET A 31 -12.44 -22.36 -10.06
C MET A 31 -11.03 -21.79 -9.85
N THR A 32 -10.58 -20.88 -10.73
CA THR A 32 -9.32 -20.15 -10.54
C THR A 32 -9.33 -19.31 -9.27
N GLU A 33 -10.40 -18.56 -9.00
CA GLU A 33 -10.52 -17.77 -7.77
C GLU A 33 -10.49 -18.62 -6.50
N MET A 34 -11.17 -19.76 -6.50
CA MET A 34 -11.13 -20.72 -5.39
C MET A 34 -9.74 -21.30 -5.19
N LYS A 35 -9.06 -21.68 -6.27
CA LYS A 35 -7.69 -22.21 -6.23
C LYS A 35 -6.74 -21.16 -5.66
N ASP A 36 -6.75 -19.95 -6.20
CA ASP A 36 -5.86 -18.88 -5.78
C ASP A 36 -6.11 -18.53 -4.30
N ARG A 37 -7.38 -18.46 -3.86
CA ARG A 37 -7.73 -18.22 -2.45
C ARG A 37 -7.24 -19.34 -1.53
N ALA A 38 -7.31 -20.60 -1.97
CA ALA A 38 -6.79 -21.74 -1.22
C ALA A 38 -5.27 -21.65 -1.05
N VAL A 39 -4.55 -21.30 -2.13
CA VAL A 39 -3.10 -21.05 -2.10
C VAL A 39 -2.78 -19.92 -1.12
N TYR A 40 -3.44 -18.76 -1.24
CA TYR A 40 -3.22 -17.62 -0.36
C TYR A 40 -3.47 -17.96 1.11
N THR A 41 -4.58 -18.65 1.42
CA THR A 41 -4.91 -19.02 2.80
C THR A 41 -3.87 -19.98 3.35
N LYS A 42 -3.48 -21.00 2.57
CA LYS A 42 -2.49 -21.98 3.00
C LYS A 42 -1.12 -21.33 3.24
N THR A 43 -0.67 -20.45 2.35
CA THR A 43 0.62 -19.76 2.53
C THR A 43 0.57 -18.79 3.70
N LYS A 44 -0.55 -18.08 3.92
CA LYS A 44 -0.74 -17.23 5.10
C LYS A 44 -0.61 -18.03 6.40
N ASP A 45 -1.22 -19.21 6.45
CA ASP A 45 -1.14 -20.08 7.63
C ASP A 45 0.30 -20.55 7.88
N VAL A 46 1.01 -20.97 6.82
CA VAL A 46 2.44 -21.34 6.89
C VAL A 46 3.30 -20.19 7.41
N MET A 47 3.11 -18.97 6.89
CA MET A 47 3.86 -17.79 7.34
C MET A 47 3.56 -17.44 8.80
N THR A 48 2.31 -17.62 9.24
CA THR A 48 1.91 -17.38 10.63
C THR A 48 2.51 -18.44 11.57
N GLU A 49 2.60 -19.70 11.11
CA GLU A 49 3.24 -20.78 11.86
C GLU A 49 4.75 -20.58 11.99
N LEU A 50 5.40 -20.14 10.92
CA LEU A 50 6.81 -19.74 10.92
C LEU A 50 7.08 -18.58 11.90
N ASP A 51 6.24 -17.55 11.89
CA ASP A 51 6.36 -16.43 12.84
C ASP A 51 6.32 -16.91 14.30
N ARG A 52 5.39 -17.81 14.63
CA ARG A 52 5.31 -18.41 15.97
C ARG A 52 6.59 -19.18 16.33
N HIS A 53 7.11 -19.98 15.39
CA HIS A 53 8.36 -20.72 15.62
C HIS A 53 9.55 -19.77 15.85
N ILE A 54 9.63 -18.67 15.11
CA ILE A 54 10.69 -17.65 15.29
C ILE A 54 10.58 -17.02 16.68
N VAL A 55 9.36 -16.63 17.10
CA VAL A 55 9.13 -16.06 18.43
C VAL A 55 9.50 -17.06 19.53
N ASP A 56 9.10 -18.33 19.40
CA ASP A 56 9.40 -19.36 20.39
C ASP A 56 10.91 -19.61 20.53
N LEU A 57 11.66 -19.61 19.41
CA LEU A 57 13.11 -19.77 19.43
C LEU A 57 13.82 -18.56 20.05
N SER A 58 13.33 -17.35 19.77
CA SER A 58 13.88 -16.14 20.39
C SER A 58 13.76 -16.16 21.92
N GLY A 59 12.76 -16.86 22.46
CA GLY A 59 12.57 -17.06 23.90
C GLY A 59 13.49 -18.11 24.53
N GLN A 60 14.20 -18.93 23.75
CA GLN A 60 15.01 -20.05 24.25
C GLN A 60 16.48 -19.67 24.54
N GLY A 61 16.91 -18.45 24.22
CA GLY A 61 18.25 -17.93 24.48
C GLY A 61 19.22 -18.05 23.29
N ASP A 62 20.38 -17.39 23.41
CA ASP A 62 21.37 -17.28 22.34
C ASP A 62 21.89 -18.66 21.89
N GLY A 63 21.81 -18.92 20.58
CA GLY A 63 22.32 -20.14 19.94
C GLY A 63 21.27 -21.22 19.68
N ALA A 64 20.00 -21.01 20.06
CA ALA A 64 18.91 -21.91 19.66
C ALA A 64 18.73 -21.90 18.13
N GLN A 65 18.69 -23.09 17.53
CA GLN A 65 18.44 -23.29 16.11
C GLN A 65 17.29 -24.27 15.94
N SER A 66 16.44 -24.04 14.93
CA SER A 66 15.39 -24.98 14.53
C SER A 66 15.34 -25.07 13.02
N GLU A 67 15.09 -26.27 12.54
CA GLU A 67 14.79 -26.52 11.13
C GLU A 67 13.26 -26.54 10.95
N VAL A 68 12.74 -25.72 10.04
CA VAL A 68 11.32 -25.72 9.68
C VAL A 68 11.21 -25.99 8.20
N SER A 69 10.52 -27.07 7.84
CA SER A 69 10.22 -27.41 6.46
C SER A 69 8.82 -26.93 6.10
N PHE A 70 8.69 -26.19 5.01
CA PHE A 70 7.41 -25.78 4.46
C PHE A 70 7.42 -25.89 2.94
N GLU A 71 6.24 -26.10 2.36
CA GLU A 71 6.03 -26.22 0.92
C GLU A 71 5.19 -25.04 0.44
N VAL A 72 5.72 -24.28 -0.52
CA VAL A 72 4.97 -23.25 -1.25
C VAL A 72 4.72 -23.77 -2.66
N ARG A 73 3.45 -24.01 -2.99
CA ARG A 73 3.05 -24.62 -4.27
C ARG A 73 3.05 -23.64 -5.44
N GLU A 74 2.75 -22.38 -5.19
CA GLU A 74 2.63 -21.34 -6.21
C GLU A 74 3.16 -19.99 -5.70
N GLY A 75 3.66 -19.17 -6.63
CA GLY A 75 4.35 -17.92 -6.33
C GLY A 75 5.85 -18.10 -6.16
N ALA A 76 6.53 -17.00 -5.86
CA ALA A 76 7.96 -16.95 -5.61
C ALA A 76 8.25 -16.61 -4.16
N VAL A 77 9.19 -17.32 -3.55
CA VAL A 77 9.74 -16.99 -2.23
C VAL A 77 11.10 -16.32 -2.43
N LYS A 78 11.29 -15.18 -1.77
CA LYS A 78 12.54 -14.41 -1.77
C LYS A 78 12.94 -14.13 -0.32
N PHE A 79 14.23 -14.07 -0.07
CA PHE A 79 14.79 -13.63 1.21
C PHE A 79 15.51 -12.31 0.99
N GLU A 80 15.07 -11.29 1.71
CA GLU A 80 15.58 -9.92 1.61
C GLU A 80 16.04 -9.47 3.00
N GLY A 81 17.33 -9.72 3.30
CA GLY A 81 17.89 -9.45 4.63
C GLY A 81 17.25 -10.32 5.71
N ASP A 82 16.53 -9.68 6.63
CA ASP A 82 15.78 -10.30 7.73
C ASP A 82 14.32 -10.65 7.37
N LYS A 83 13.92 -10.47 6.10
CA LYS A 83 12.55 -10.69 5.64
C LYS A 83 12.45 -11.88 4.71
N MET A 84 11.44 -12.70 4.94
CA MET A 84 10.95 -13.68 3.96
C MET A 84 9.75 -13.06 3.23
N VAL A 85 9.83 -12.98 1.91
CA VAL A 85 8.79 -12.41 1.05
C VAL A 85 8.23 -13.51 0.16
N TRP A 86 6.91 -13.69 0.20
CA TRP A 86 6.19 -14.52 -0.77
C TRP A 86 5.32 -13.65 -1.66
N GLU A 87 5.45 -13.86 -2.97
CA GLU A 87 4.81 -13.06 -3.99
C GLU A 87 4.05 -13.97 -4.97
N ILE A 88 2.80 -13.64 -5.24
CA ILE A 88 1.95 -14.33 -6.22
C ILE A 88 1.25 -13.31 -7.11
N GLU A 89 1.25 -13.55 -8.41
CA GLU A 89 0.47 -12.78 -9.36
C GLU A 89 -0.88 -13.48 -9.57
N THR A 90 -1.98 -12.78 -9.29
CA THR A 90 -3.34 -13.34 -9.39
C THR A 90 -4.32 -12.29 -9.89
N LYS A 91 -5.30 -12.75 -10.68
CA LYS A 91 -6.44 -11.92 -11.13
C LYS A 91 -7.55 -11.87 -10.07
N SER A 92 -7.45 -12.73 -9.05
CA SER A 92 -8.43 -12.89 -7.99
C SER A 92 -8.28 -11.79 -6.95
N ARG A 93 -9.37 -11.04 -6.67
CA ARG A 93 -9.37 -9.96 -5.69
C ARG A 93 -9.49 -10.51 -4.26
N MET A 94 -8.39 -11.05 -3.73
CA MET A 94 -8.36 -11.59 -2.36
C MET A 94 -8.15 -10.53 -1.28
N VAL A 95 -7.33 -9.54 -1.62
CA VAL A 95 -7.00 -8.38 -0.78
C VAL A 95 -7.37 -7.15 -1.59
N SER A 96 -7.76 -6.06 -0.93
CA SER A 96 -8.07 -4.83 -1.63
C SER A 96 -6.82 -4.34 -2.38
N PRO A 97 -6.92 -3.95 -3.66
CA PRO A 97 -5.79 -3.39 -4.38
C PRO A 97 -5.22 -2.16 -3.65
N ARG A 98 -3.90 -1.98 -3.72
CA ARG A 98 -3.18 -0.86 -3.08
C ARG A 98 -3.41 -0.79 -1.57
N SER A 99 -3.57 -1.95 -0.94
CA SER A 99 -3.74 -2.04 0.50
C SER A 99 -2.67 -2.93 1.11
N SER A 100 -2.36 -2.65 2.37
CA SER A 100 -1.54 -3.51 3.22
C SER A 100 -2.21 -3.67 4.57
N SER A 101 -2.08 -4.87 5.14
CA SER A 101 -2.55 -5.22 6.47
C SER A 101 -1.43 -5.91 7.22
N ARG A 102 -1.26 -5.56 8.49
CA ARG A 102 -0.26 -6.15 9.38
C ARG A 102 -0.93 -7.05 10.41
N PHE A 103 -0.43 -8.26 10.56
CA PHE A 103 -0.85 -9.25 11.56
C PHE A 103 0.40 -9.70 12.32
N GLY A 104 0.73 -9.04 13.43
CA GLY A 104 2.01 -9.27 14.12
C GLY A 104 3.19 -8.91 13.20
N ASN A 105 4.10 -9.87 12.98
CA ASN A 105 5.23 -9.72 12.07
C ASN A 105 4.88 -10.01 10.60
N LEU A 106 3.69 -10.55 10.32
CA LEU A 106 3.23 -10.82 8.96
C LEU A 106 2.63 -9.56 8.33
N ILE A 107 3.18 -9.12 7.21
CA ILE A 107 2.63 -8.05 6.39
C ILE A 107 2.05 -8.69 5.12
N ILE A 108 0.76 -8.45 4.88
CA ILE A 108 0.09 -8.87 3.66
C ILE A 108 -0.22 -7.61 2.87
N ALA A 109 0.27 -7.55 1.64
CA ALA A 109 0.12 -6.38 0.79
C ALA A 109 -0.30 -6.78 -0.63
N SER A 110 -1.09 -5.94 -1.28
CA SER A 110 -1.54 -6.15 -2.66
C SER A 110 -1.28 -4.87 -3.45
N ASN A 111 -0.51 -5.00 -4.53
CA ASN A 111 -0.08 -3.86 -5.36
C ASN A 111 0.44 -2.72 -4.48
N ALA A 112 1.35 -3.07 -3.57
CA ALA A 112 1.85 -2.21 -2.53
C ALA A 112 3.35 -2.00 -2.73
N ASN A 113 3.72 -0.79 -3.14
CA ASN A 113 5.10 -0.47 -3.47
C ASN A 113 5.52 0.90 -2.94
N VAL A 114 4.77 1.45 -1.99
CA VAL A 114 5.20 2.65 -1.29
C VAL A 114 6.29 2.27 -0.29
N ARG A 115 7.37 3.04 -0.31
CA ARG A 115 8.44 3.03 0.69
C ARG A 115 8.46 4.35 1.42
N THR A 116 8.72 4.30 2.72
CA THR A 116 8.93 5.47 3.55
C THR A 116 10.23 5.34 4.30
N TYR A 117 10.91 6.46 4.49
CA TYR A 117 12.06 6.55 5.38
C TYR A 117 12.22 7.98 5.87
N GLU A 118 12.90 8.14 7.01
CA GLU A 118 13.17 9.46 7.58
C GLU A 118 14.64 9.84 7.56
N THR A 119 14.89 11.14 7.42
CA THR A 119 16.21 11.76 7.62
C THR A 119 16.14 12.68 8.84
N ALA A 120 17.26 13.34 9.15
CA ALA A 120 17.31 14.32 10.22
C ALA A 120 16.33 15.50 10.03
N SER A 121 16.00 15.86 8.78
CA SER A 121 15.19 17.03 8.46
C SER A 121 13.90 16.75 7.71
N SER A 122 13.68 15.51 7.26
CA SER A 122 12.58 15.21 6.32
C SER A 122 12.04 13.79 6.44
N TYR A 123 10.76 13.62 6.11
CA TYR A 123 10.11 12.35 5.82
C TYR A 123 10.02 12.18 4.31
N ILE A 124 10.51 11.04 3.80
CA ILE A 124 10.46 10.72 2.38
C ILE A 124 9.41 9.63 2.17
N MET A 125 8.53 9.82 1.18
CA MET A 125 7.63 8.80 0.65
C MET A 125 7.94 8.58 -0.82
N GLU A 126 8.13 7.32 -1.24
CA GLU A 126 8.49 6.95 -2.61
C GLU A 126 7.58 5.84 -3.14
N THR A 127 7.36 5.81 -4.44
CA THR A 127 6.68 4.73 -5.16
C THR A 127 7.31 4.53 -6.53
N THR A 128 7.22 3.31 -7.06
CA THR A 128 7.72 2.99 -8.40
C THR A 128 6.58 2.82 -9.40
N ILE A 129 6.72 3.34 -10.62
CA ILE A 129 5.71 3.28 -11.68
C ILE A 129 6.44 2.90 -12.95
N HIS A 130 6.24 1.68 -13.46
CA HIS A 130 6.90 1.23 -14.71
C HIS A 130 8.42 1.53 -14.73
N ASP A 131 9.11 1.18 -13.64
CA ASP A 131 10.54 1.43 -13.40
C ASP A 131 10.96 2.87 -13.09
N ASP A 132 10.03 3.82 -13.13
CA ASP A 132 10.27 5.19 -12.68
C ASP A 132 10.01 5.34 -11.17
N ASN A 133 10.84 6.09 -10.45
CA ASN A 133 10.64 6.40 -9.03
C ASN A 133 10.05 7.80 -8.86
N PHE A 134 8.84 7.88 -8.31
CA PHE A 134 8.26 9.12 -7.84
C PHE A 134 8.46 9.25 -6.33
N SER A 135 9.03 10.37 -5.88
CA SER A 135 9.24 10.64 -4.46
C SER A 135 8.81 12.05 -4.05
N VAL A 136 8.29 12.15 -2.83
CA VAL A 136 7.98 13.40 -2.16
C VAL A 136 8.71 13.45 -0.83
N GLU A 137 9.28 14.62 -0.54
CA GLU A 137 9.97 14.93 0.70
C GLU A 137 9.17 15.98 1.45
N ILE A 138 8.81 15.64 2.69
CA ILE A 138 8.05 16.50 3.61
C ILE A 138 8.94 16.86 4.78
N ALA A 139 8.98 18.13 5.17
CA ALA A 139 9.81 18.60 6.29
C ALA A 139 9.43 17.89 7.60
N LYS A 140 10.44 17.41 8.33
CA LYS A 140 10.35 16.89 9.70
C LYS A 140 10.52 18.06 10.66
N LEU A 141 9.42 18.48 11.29
CA LEU A 141 9.36 19.68 12.12
C LEU A 141 8.71 19.33 13.45
N GLY A 142 9.34 19.73 14.56
CA GLY A 142 8.81 19.55 15.90
C GLY A 142 8.53 18.09 16.28
N THR A 143 7.82 17.92 17.38
CA THR A 143 7.26 16.63 17.83
C THR A 143 5.92 16.89 18.51
N HIS A 144 5.16 15.84 18.80
CA HIS A 144 3.93 15.94 19.58
C HIS A 144 4.13 16.68 20.92
N GLU A 145 5.30 16.52 21.53
CA GLU A 145 5.68 17.15 22.80
C GLU A 145 6.27 18.56 22.63
N SER A 146 6.77 18.89 21.45
CA SER A 146 7.48 20.15 21.17
C SER A 146 7.03 20.77 19.85
N TRP A 147 6.07 21.68 19.98
CA TRP A 147 5.50 22.41 18.84
C TRP A 147 6.45 23.53 18.42
N VAL A 148 6.82 23.57 17.14
CA VAL A 148 7.76 24.55 16.59
C VAL A 148 7.06 25.49 15.60
N PRO A 149 7.59 26.71 15.41
CA PRO A 149 7.10 27.60 14.35
C PRO A 149 7.19 26.93 12.98
N MET A 150 6.09 26.94 12.23
CA MET A 150 5.96 26.27 10.95
C MET A 150 5.06 27.07 10.00
N ALA A 151 5.48 27.13 8.73
CA ALA A 151 4.67 27.66 7.64
C ALA A 151 4.26 26.51 6.72
N THR A 152 3.01 26.52 6.23
CA THR A 152 2.51 25.49 5.31
C THR A 152 3.37 25.41 4.05
N SER A 153 3.92 26.53 3.59
CA SER A 153 4.77 26.59 2.41
C SER A 153 6.13 25.91 2.54
N ALA A 154 6.57 25.61 3.77
CA ALA A 154 7.80 24.89 4.04
C ALA A 154 7.59 23.37 4.19
N LEU A 155 6.33 22.89 4.12
CA LEU A 155 6.02 21.48 4.35
C LEU A 155 6.56 20.57 3.25
N VAL A 156 6.30 20.89 1.98
CA VAL A 156 6.83 20.11 0.86
C VAL A 156 8.17 20.69 0.44
N THR A 157 9.26 20.00 0.72
CA THR A 157 10.62 20.49 0.45
C THR A 157 11.08 20.09 -0.94
N LYS A 158 10.70 18.89 -1.41
CA LYS A 158 11.11 18.36 -2.70
C LYS A 158 10.07 17.40 -3.26
N VAL A 159 9.87 17.47 -4.57
CA VAL A 159 9.20 16.41 -5.35
C VAL A 159 10.19 15.99 -6.43
N SER A 160 10.42 14.69 -6.58
CA SER A 160 11.38 14.15 -7.54
C SER A 160 10.76 13.07 -8.39
N TYR A 161 11.24 12.99 -9.63
CA TYR A 161 10.95 11.90 -10.56
C TYR A 161 12.29 11.34 -11.05
N ASN A 162 12.51 10.04 -10.88
CA ASN A 162 13.78 9.37 -11.16
C ASN A 162 14.99 10.01 -10.48
N GLY A 163 14.81 10.47 -9.23
CA GLY A 163 15.84 11.16 -8.45
C GLY A 163 16.13 12.60 -8.90
N ALA A 164 15.67 13.01 -10.08
CA ALA A 164 15.74 14.39 -10.53
C ALA A 164 14.65 15.21 -9.83
N PRO A 165 14.99 16.34 -9.17
CA PRO A 165 13.97 17.24 -8.66
C PRO A 165 13.10 17.72 -9.83
N MET A 166 11.78 17.67 -9.66
CA MET A 166 10.89 18.27 -10.63
C MET A 166 11.18 19.77 -10.72
N PRO A 167 11.19 20.38 -11.92
CA PRO A 167 11.49 21.78 -12.08
C PRO A 167 10.59 22.61 -11.16
N SER A 168 11.23 23.50 -10.40
CA SER A 168 10.73 24.33 -9.29
C SER A 168 9.64 25.36 -9.67
N SER A 169 8.72 24.98 -10.55
CA SER A 169 7.63 25.83 -11.05
C SER A 169 6.50 26.07 -10.05
N GLY A 170 6.59 25.51 -8.83
CA GLY A 170 5.67 25.82 -7.75
C GLY A 170 6.29 25.60 -6.37
N SER A 171 6.12 26.55 -5.48
CA SER A 171 6.18 26.31 -4.05
C SER A 171 4.83 25.78 -3.59
N PHE A 172 4.83 24.75 -2.76
CA PHE A 172 3.60 24.35 -2.09
C PHE A 172 3.11 25.52 -1.22
N ASN A 173 1.82 25.81 -1.23
CA ASN A 173 1.22 26.79 -0.35
C ASN A 173 -0.21 26.35 -0.02
N PHE A 174 -0.56 26.43 1.26
CA PHE A 174 -1.90 26.12 1.74
C PHE A 174 -2.36 27.23 2.67
N SER A 175 -3.57 27.73 2.40
CA SER A 175 -4.28 28.65 3.28
C SER A 175 -5.78 28.37 3.20
N ILE A 176 -6.47 28.58 4.31
CA ILE A 176 -7.91 28.47 4.42
C ILE A 176 -8.49 29.83 4.01
N ASN A 177 -9.33 29.82 2.96
CA ASN A 177 -9.96 31.02 2.41
C ASN A 177 -8.96 32.15 2.02
N GLY A 178 -7.72 31.82 1.68
CA GLY A 178 -6.69 32.81 1.32
C GLY A 178 -6.13 33.60 2.50
N LEU A 179 -6.44 33.21 3.74
CA LEU A 179 -6.01 33.94 4.93
C LEU A 179 -4.58 33.56 5.33
N SER A 180 -3.68 34.54 5.39
CA SER A 180 -2.31 34.35 5.87
C SER A 180 -2.24 33.89 7.34
N ALA A 181 -3.22 34.27 8.15
CA ALA A 181 -3.36 33.82 9.53
C ALA A 181 -3.56 32.30 9.67
N SER A 182 -3.94 31.62 8.59
CA SER A 182 -4.08 30.16 8.54
C SER A 182 -2.87 29.45 7.94
N SER A 183 -1.90 30.16 7.34
CA SER A 183 -0.74 29.52 6.67
C SER A 183 0.51 29.45 7.54
N VAL A 184 0.54 30.15 8.68
CA VAL A 184 1.67 30.19 9.62
C VAL A 184 1.18 29.99 11.05
N GLY A 185 1.88 29.16 11.80
CA GLY A 185 1.55 28.88 13.19
C GLY A 185 2.64 28.08 13.88
N ASN A 186 2.28 27.41 14.96
CA ASN A 186 3.12 26.38 15.56
C ASN A 186 2.57 25.00 15.20
N GLY A 187 3.42 24.00 15.13
CA GLY A 187 3.00 22.66 14.75
C GLY A 187 4.10 21.64 14.84
N TYR A 188 3.76 20.43 14.39
CA TYR A 188 4.74 19.39 14.15
C TYR A 188 4.28 18.49 12.99
N THR A 189 5.21 17.69 12.46
CA THR A 189 4.94 16.71 11.42
C THR A 189 5.25 15.30 11.89
N GLU A 190 4.42 14.34 11.50
CA GLU A 190 4.58 12.92 11.84
C GLU A 190 4.38 12.03 10.62
N LEU A 191 5.23 11.03 10.46
CA LEU A 191 5.09 9.98 9.46
C LEU A 191 4.19 8.87 9.99
N GLN A 192 3.32 8.35 9.13
CA GLN A 192 2.46 7.21 9.40
C GLN A 192 2.57 6.19 8.24
N PRO A 193 3.09 4.97 8.51
CA PRO A 193 3.58 4.46 9.80
C PRO A 193 4.87 5.15 10.28
N SER A 194 5.07 5.25 11.60
CA SER A 194 6.11 6.08 12.26
C SER A 194 7.55 5.54 12.13
N SER A 195 7.82 4.68 11.16
CA SER A 195 9.13 4.08 10.94
C SER A 195 9.37 3.83 9.46
N ASP A 196 10.65 3.69 9.12
CA ASP A 196 11.08 3.17 7.82
C ASP A 196 10.30 1.90 7.49
N SER A 197 9.59 1.95 6.36
CA SER A 197 8.64 0.91 5.97
C SER A 197 8.68 0.74 4.46
N SER A 198 8.47 -0.48 4.00
CA SER A 198 8.42 -0.84 2.58
C SER A 198 7.18 -1.67 2.30
N ASN A 199 6.83 -1.80 1.01
CA ASN A 199 5.68 -2.59 0.54
C ASN A 199 4.35 -2.12 1.19
N LEU A 200 4.22 -0.81 1.38
CA LEU A 200 3.00 -0.20 1.89
C LEU A 200 2.03 0.04 0.73
N GLY A 201 0.74 -0.22 0.95
CA GLY A 201 -0.30 0.18 -0.01
C GLY A 201 -0.40 1.70 -0.13
N ARG A 202 -0.14 2.40 0.97
CA ARG A 202 -0.10 3.85 1.09
C ARG A 202 0.76 4.29 2.26
N ALA A 203 1.30 5.49 2.17
CA ALA A 203 1.94 6.21 3.27
C ALA A 203 1.26 7.55 3.51
N LYS A 204 1.43 8.10 4.72
CA LYS A 204 0.91 9.41 5.06
C LYS A 204 1.90 10.18 5.93
N VAL A 205 2.10 11.45 5.65
CA VAL A 205 2.68 12.42 6.60
C VAL A 205 1.57 13.35 7.06
N VAL A 206 1.44 13.56 8.36
CA VAL A 206 0.45 14.49 8.94
C VAL A 206 1.20 15.71 9.47
N ALA A 207 0.79 16.90 9.05
CA ALA A 207 1.23 18.15 9.64
C ALA A 207 0.12 18.70 10.54
N HIS A 208 0.38 18.75 11.85
CA HIS A 208 -0.52 19.31 12.84
C HIS A 208 -0.28 20.81 12.93
N MET A 209 -1.29 21.61 12.59
CA MET A 209 -1.19 23.06 12.50
C MET A 209 -2.00 23.71 13.60
N ASN A 210 -1.36 24.53 14.42
CA ASN A 210 -1.98 25.39 15.42
C ASN A 210 -1.66 26.84 15.08
N THR A 211 -2.59 27.48 14.38
CA THR A 211 -2.44 28.85 13.91
C THR A 211 -3.20 29.83 14.81
N THR A 212 -3.13 31.12 14.50
CA THR A 212 -3.97 32.12 15.18
C THR A 212 -5.43 32.04 14.72
N PHE A 213 -5.69 31.46 13.55
CA PHE A 213 -7.02 31.32 12.96
C PHE A 213 -7.74 30.03 13.37
N ALA A 214 -7.04 28.90 13.36
CA ALA A 214 -7.62 27.58 13.62
C ALA A 214 -6.54 26.55 14.01
N TYR A 215 -7.00 25.46 14.62
CA TYR A 215 -6.31 24.18 14.66
C TYR A 215 -6.79 23.30 13.50
N TYR A 216 -5.88 22.63 12.78
CA TYR A 216 -6.23 21.68 11.73
C TYR A 216 -5.05 20.78 11.38
N ASP A 217 -5.33 19.66 10.72
CA ASP A 217 -4.33 18.72 10.22
C ASP A 217 -4.26 18.76 8.70
N LEU A 218 -3.05 18.71 8.14
CA LEU A 218 -2.82 18.43 6.72
C LEU A 218 -2.23 17.03 6.55
N GLU A 219 -2.99 16.14 5.92
CA GLU A 219 -2.54 14.81 5.56
C GLU A 219 -1.99 14.81 4.13
N PHE A 220 -0.69 14.53 3.97
CA PHE A 220 -0.03 14.25 2.70
C PHE A 220 -0.02 12.74 2.49
N ILE A 221 -0.69 12.25 1.46
CA ILE A 221 -0.90 10.82 1.23
C ILE A 221 -0.28 10.44 -0.11
N LEU A 222 0.62 9.46 -0.08
CA LEU A 222 1.13 8.78 -1.26
C LEU A 222 0.51 7.38 -1.35
N GLU A 223 -0.11 7.06 -2.49
CA GLU A 223 -0.64 5.74 -2.78
C GLU A 223 0.31 4.96 -3.69
N SER A 224 0.23 3.63 -3.63
CA SER A 224 1.04 2.76 -4.50
C SER A 224 0.75 2.99 -5.97
N TYR A 225 1.82 3.03 -6.77
CA TYR A 225 1.80 3.33 -8.20
C TYR A 225 1.18 4.70 -8.56
N SER A 226 1.27 5.68 -7.66
CA SER A 226 0.76 7.05 -7.87
C SER A 226 1.90 8.01 -8.21
N ASP A 227 1.74 8.82 -9.25
CA ASP A 227 2.64 9.92 -9.63
C ASP A 227 2.23 11.27 -9.01
N PHE A 228 1.31 11.23 -8.04
CA PHE A 228 0.83 12.41 -7.32
C PHE A 228 0.65 12.12 -5.83
N VAL A 229 0.65 13.21 -5.04
CA VAL A 229 0.37 13.22 -3.61
C VAL A 229 -0.99 13.86 -3.37
N ILE A 230 -1.82 13.21 -2.56
CA ILE A 230 -3.12 13.75 -2.16
C ILE A 230 -2.93 14.53 -0.86
N VAL A 231 -3.36 15.79 -0.84
CA VAL A 231 -3.39 16.61 0.39
C VAL A 231 -4.83 16.70 0.89
N ARG A 232 -5.06 16.37 2.16
CA ARG A 232 -6.39 16.47 2.80
C ARG A 232 -6.31 17.26 4.09
N MET A 233 -7.28 18.15 4.30
CA MET A 233 -7.46 18.81 5.58
C MET A 233 -8.38 17.97 6.48
N LYS A 234 -8.03 17.82 7.76
CA LYS A 234 -8.83 17.16 8.79
C LYS A 234 -8.82 17.93 10.11
N ASN A 235 -9.69 17.53 11.03
CA ASN A 235 -9.72 18.02 12.42
C ASN A 235 -9.72 19.55 12.50
N PHE A 236 -10.51 20.20 11.64
CA PHE A 236 -10.60 21.66 11.60
C PHE A 236 -11.39 22.19 12.79
N GLU A 237 -10.74 23.00 13.61
CA GLU A 237 -11.30 23.66 14.79
C GLU A 237 -10.97 25.16 14.74
N PRO A 238 -11.95 26.03 14.45
CA PRO A 238 -11.72 27.48 14.40
C PRO A 238 -11.45 28.05 15.80
N LYS A 239 -10.68 29.14 15.86
CA LYS A 239 -10.43 29.92 17.08
C LYS A 239 -11.20 31.23 17.12
#